data_AF-A0A4Q2KEW3-F1
#
_entry.id   AF-A0A4Q2KEW3-F1
#
_cell.length_a   1.000
_cell.length_b   1.000
_cell.length_c   1.000
_cell.angle_alpha   90.00
_cell.angle_beta   90.00
_cell.angle_gamma   90.00
#
_symmetry.space_group_name_H-M   'P 1'
#
loop_
_entity.id
_entity.type
_entity.pdbx_description
1 polymer ?
#
loop_
_entity_poly.entity_id
_entity_poly.type
_entity_poly.pdbx_seq_one_letter_code
_entity_poly.pdbx_strand_id
1 'polypeptide(L)'
;MKTHYFSNFRRGAQTALSLVLGGMFLILGTVELLYLNKIWGAVFVAVGALVVLVPQFTIHAGYTYREGVIRVNKGFFSVSEMKAAEIPVLLITVYDAYKQWKGFKPVYTTVNGERKIVPALLLLGGVKERDLELCDTRCNAKICCKETLKGEMFLNFRFLEQILNAGFAGKIYINEPVYLSYQAQFDALLSEENKDNTVVFRRTGGNAGQK
;
A
#
# COMPACT_ATOMS: atom_id res chain seq x y z
N MET A 1 24.76 -3.46 -6.05
CA MET A 1 24.23 -4.12 -4.82
C MET A 1 22.80 -4.56 -5.13
N LYS A 2 22.49 -5.87 -5.12
CA LYS A 2 21.15 -6.40 -5.47
C LYS A 2 20.24 -6.32 -4.24
N THR A 3 19.52 -5.21 -4.10
CA THR A 3 18.70 -4.97 -2.91
C THR A 3 17.24 -5.30 -3.23
N HIS A 4 16.73 -6.37 -2.63
CA HIS A 4 15.32 -6.77 -2.74
C HIS A 4 14.52 -6.07 -1.64
N TYR A 5 13.52 -5.28 -2.02
CA TYR A 5 12.61 -4.68 -1.06
C TYR A 5 11.28 -5.44 -1.04
N PHE A 6 10.92 -5.98 0.13
CA PHE A 6 9.64 -6.63 0.40
C PHE A 6 8.88 -5.81 1.44
N SER A 7 7.82 -5.13 1.01
CA SER A 7 6.83 -4.62 1.94
C SER A 7 5.87 -5.75 2.28
N ASN A 8 6.18 -6.50 3.34
CA ASN A 8 5.31 -7.54 3.85
C ASN A 8 4.14 -6.90 4.61
N PHE A 9 2.99 -6.74 3.94
CA PHE A 9 1.74 -6.42 4.63
C PHE A 9 1.03 -7.73 4.99
N ARG A 10 1.28 -8.24 6.20
CA ARG A 10 0.43 -9.28 6.77
C ARG A 10 -0.93 -8.63 7.09
N ARG A 11 -1.96 -8.94 6.30
CA ARG A 11 -3.36 -8.56 6.64
C ARG A 11 -3.78 -9.36 7.88
N GLY A 12 -3.34 -8.95 9.06
CA GLY A 12 -3.59 -9.67 10.32
C GLY A 12 -5.06 -9.99 10.55
N ALA A 13 -5.97 -9.11 10.10
CA ALA A 13 -7.41 -9.33 10.15
C ALA A 13 -7.89 -10.49 9.26
N GLN A 14 -7.35 -10.66 8.05
CA GLN A 14 -7.73 -11.78 7.16
C GLN A 14 -7.11 -13.09 7.61
N THR A 15 -5.90 -13.06 8.17
CA THR A 15 -5.30 -14.22 8.83
C THR A 15 -6.13 -14.65 10.04
N ALA A 16 -6.57 -13.70 10.88
CA ALA A 16 -7.41 -13.98 12.04
C ALA A 16 -8.77 -14.57 11.64
N LEU A 17 -9.45 -13.98 10.64
CA LEU A 17 -10.72 -14.48 10.13
C LEU A 17 -10.59 -15.91 9.59
N SER A 18 -9.53 -16.18 8.82
CA SER A 18 -9.29 -17.51 8.26
C SER A 18 -8.97 -18.54 9.36
N LEU A 19 -8.28 -18.12 10.42
CA LEU A 19 -7.99 -18.98 11.57
C LEU A 19 -9.27 -19.33 12.33
N VAL A 20 -10.17 -18.35 12.54
CA VAL A 20 -11.48 -18.58 13.18
C VAL A 20 -12.36 -19.50 12.34
N LEU A 21 -12.54 -19.18 11.05
CA LEU A 21 -13.37 -19.99 10.15
C LEU A 21 -12.81 -21.40 9.96
N GLY A 22 -11.50 -21.52 9.73
CA GLY A 22 -10.85 -22.82 9.59
C GLY A 22 -10.90 -23.66 10.88
N GLY A 23 -10.78 -23.02 12.05
CA GLY A 23 -10.98 -23.66 13.34
C GLY A 23 -12.39 -24.21 13.53
N MET A 24 -13.42 -23.46 13.13
CA MET A 24 -14.81 -23.92 13.17
C MET A 24 -15.01 -25.17 12.28
N PHE A 25 -14.48 -25.16 11.05
CA PHE A 25 -14.55 -26.30 10.15
C PHE A 25 -13.82 -27.54 10.69
N LEU A 26 -12.68 -27.36 11.35
CA LEU A 26 -11.96 -28.46 12.00
C LEU A 26 -12.77 -29.08 13.15
N ILE A 27 -13.39 -28.26 13.99
CA ILE A 27 -14.22 -28.75 15.11
C ILE A 27 -15.45 -29.49 14.58
N LEU A 28 -16.19 -28.88 13.65
CA LEU A 28 -17.38 -29.48 13.04
C LEU A 28 -17.02 -30.79 12.30
N GLY A 29 -15.96 -30.78 11.51
CA GLY A 29 -15.50 -31.96 10.78
C GLY A 29 -15.05 -33.09 11.71
N THR A 30 -14.42 -32.78 12.84
CA THR A 30 -14.03 -33.79 13.84
C THR A 30 -15.24 -34.41 14.52
N VAL A 31 -16.23 -33.59 14.91
CA VAL A 31 -17.50 -34.08 15.48
C VAL A 31 -18.23 -34.96 14.46
N GLU A 32 -18.31 -34.54 13.20
CA GLU A 32 -19.00 -35.29 12.17
C GLU A 32 -18.29 -36.61 11.81
N LEU A 33 -16.95 -36.62 11.80
CA LEU A 33 -16.12 -37.83 11.62
C LEU A 33 -16.36 -38.87 12.72
N LEU A 34 -16.57 -38.41 13.96
CA LEU A 34 -16.72 -39.29 15.11
C LEU A 34 -18.15 -39.82 15.28
N TYR A 35 -19.17 -39.02 14.94
CA TYR A 35 -20.55 -39.30 15.35
C TYR A 35 -21.58 -39.43 14.23
N LEU A 36 -21.34 -38.93 13.02
CA LEU A 36 -22.39 -38.78 12.01
C LEU A 36 -22.02 -39.39 10.66
N ASN A 37 -21.10 -38.76 9.93
CA ASN A 37 -20.72 -39.16 8.58
C ASN A 37 -19.23 -38.94 8.32
N LYS A 38 -18.52 -40.06 8.17
CA LYS A 38 -17.06 -40.08 8.01
C LYS A 38 -16.58 -39.36 6.74
N ILE A 39 -17.38 -39.38 5.66
CA ILE A 39 -16.99 -38.77 4.38
C ILE A 39 -17.06 -37.25 4.49
N TRP A 40 -18.20 -36.71 4.93
CA TRP A 40 -18.38 -35.27 5.10
C TRP A 40 -17.49 -34.69 6.20
N GLY A 41 -17.29 -35.43 7.30
CA GLY A 41 -16.34 -35.03 8.33
C GLY A 41 -14.90 -34.93 7.81
N ALA A 42 -14.46 -35.88 6.97
CA ALA A 42 -13.13 -35.80 6.34
C ALA A 42 -13.00 -34.60 5.39
N VAL A 43 -14.05 -34.29 4.63
CA VAL A 43 -14.09 -33.10 3.76
C VAL A 43 -13.99 -31.81 4.58
N PHE A 44 -14.74 -31.68 5.67
CA PHE A 44 -14.69 -30.49 6.51
C PHE A 44 -13.34 -30.31 7.22
N VAL A 45 -12.71 -31.40 7.66
CA VAL A 45 -11.36 -31.35 8.23
C VAL A 45 -10.34 -30.90 7.17
N ALA A 46 -10.41 -31.45 5.96
CA ALA A 46 -9.49 -31.07 4.88
C ALA A 46 -9.67 -29.60 4.47
N VAL A 47 -10.91 -29.14 4.31
CA VAL A 47 -11.21 -27.73 3.99
C VAL A 47 -10.80 -26.81 5.14
N GLY A 48 -11.09 -27.17 6.38
CA GLY A 48 -10.70 -26.40 7.56
C GLY A 48 -9.18 -26.24 7.66
N ALA A 49 -8.43 -27.33 7.49
CA ALA A 49 -6.97 -27.28 7.46
C ALA A 49 -6.43 -26.38 6.34
N LEU A 50 -7.01 -26.46 5.14
CA LEU A 50 -6.60 -25.65 4.00
C LEU A 50 -6.87 -24.16 4.23
N VAL A 51 -8.03 -23.82 4.81
CA VAL A 51 -8.39 -22.43 5.18
C VAL A 51 -7.47 -21.87 6.26
N VAL A 52 -7.01 -22.68 7.23
CA VAL A 52 -6.03 -22.24 8.25
C VAL A 52 -4.64 -22.04 7.64
N LEU A 53 -4.21 -22.95 6.77
CA LEU A 53 -2.83 -23.01 6.29
C LEU A 53 -2.53 -22.03 5.14
N VAL A 54 -3.42 -21.93 4.14
CA VAL A 54 -3.19 -21.10 2.94
C VAL A 54 -2.81 -19.65 3.27
N PRO A 55 -3.49 -18.94 4.20
CA PRO A 55 -3.14 -17.58 4.57
C PRO A 55 -1.74 -17.41 5.19
N GLN A 56 -1.17 -18.49 5.76
CA GLN A 56 0.16 -18.46 6.38
C GLN A 56 1.29 -18.48 5.35
N PHE A 57 1.07 -19.13 4.20
CA PHE A 57 2.07 -19.25 3.13
C PHE A 57 1.92 -18.16 2.06
N THR A 58 0.78 -17.48 2.01
CA THR A 58 0.56 -16.38 1.09
C THR A 58 1.21 -15.11 1.64
N ILE A 59 2.48 -14.91 1.30
CA ILE A 59 3.14 -13.62 1.47
C ILE A 59 2.44 -12.65 0.53
N HIS A 60 1.48 -11.90 1.07
CA HIS A 60 0.84 -10.80 0.38
C HIS A 60 1.78 -9.59 0.40
N ALA A 61 2.95 -9.71 -0.24
CA ALA A 61 3.76 -8.55 -0.57
C ALA A 61 2.95 -7.75 -1.59
N GLY A 62 2.35 -6.64 -1.19
CA GLY A 62 1.53 -5.81 -2.09
C GLY A 62 2.35 -5.29 -3.28
N TYR A 63 3.67 -5.21 -3.12
CA TYR A 63 4.61 -4.82 -4.15
C TYR A 63 6.03 -5.31 -3.85
N THR A 64 6.85 -5.48 -4.89
CA THR A 64 8.28 -5.80 -4.81
C THR A 64 9.05 -5.00 -5.85
N TYR A 65 10.29 -4.63 -5.56
CA TYR A 65 11.20 -4.04 -6.53
C TYR A 65 12.40 -4.95 -6.77
N ARG A 66 12.71 -5.21 -8.04
CA ARG A 66 13.83 -6.04 -8.47
C ARG A 66 14.41 -5.50 -9.78
N GLU A 67 15.68 -5.11 -9.75
CA GLU A 67 16.47 -4.76 -10.93
C GLU A 67 15.76 -3.76 -11.88
N GLY A 68 15.19 -2.68 -11.32
CA GLY A 68 14.47 -1.67 -12.12
C GLY A 68 13.01 -2.03 -12.42
N VAL A 69 12.52 -3.20 -12.01
CA VAL A 69 11.12 -3.62 -12.21
C VAL A 69 10.36 -3.58 -10.89
N ILE A 70 9.25 -2.85 -10.88
CA ILE A 70 8.25 -2.85 -9.82
C ILE A 70 7.20 -3.91 -10.18
N ARG A 71 7.01 -4.87 -9.28
CA ARG A 71 5.87 -5.79 -9.34
C ARG A 71 4.85 -5.36 -8.31
N VAL A 72 3.61 -5.15 -8.73
CA VAL A 72 2.47 -4.82 -7.86
C VAL A 72 1.53 -6.02 -7.84
N ASN A 73 1.34 -6.62 -6.67
CA ASN A 73 0.37 -7.70 -6.48
C ASN A 73 -1.01 -7.10 -6.24
N LYS A 74 -1.91 -7.27 -7.21
CA LYS A 74 -3.30 -6.81 -7.14
C LYS A 74 -4.24 -7.84 -6.52
N GLY A 75 -3.72 -8.99 -6.08
CA GLY A 75 -4.49 -10.06 -5.45
C GLY A 75 -3.73 -11.39 -5.47
N PHE A 76 -4.47 -12.48 -5.31
CA PHE A 76 -3.90 -13.83 -5.20
C PHE A 76 -3.26 -14.34 -6.51
N PHE A 77 -3.75 -13.88 -7.67
CA PHE A 77 -3.31 -14.36 -8.99
C PHE A 77 -2.86 -13.26 -9.96
N SER A 78 -3.01 -11.98 -9.59
CA SER A 78 -2.72 -10.87 -10.50
C SER A 78 -1.47 -10.12 -10.04
N VAL A 79 -0.42 -10.25 -10.85
CA VAL A 79 0.85 -9.53 -10.71
C VAL A 79 0.93 -8.56 -11.89
N SER A 80 1.10 -7.28 -11.61
CA SER A 80 1.40 -6.27 -12.62
C SER A 80 2.87 -5.94 -12.53
N GLU A 81 3.61 -6.08 -13.63
CA GLU A 81 5.01 -5.65 -13.71
C GLU A 81 5.12 -4.32 -14.44
N MET A 82 6.03 -3.45 -14.00
CA MET A 82 6.29 -2.14 -14.59
C MET A 82 7.75 -1.77 -14.38
N LYS A 83 8.44 -1.27 -15.40
CA LYS A 83 9.79 -0.74 -15.22
C LYS A 83 9.71 0.63 -14.53
N ALA A 84 10.60 0.87 -13.57
CA ALA A 84 10.69 2.13 -12.84
C ALA A 84 10.97 3.33 -13.76
N ALA A 85 11.80 3.14 -14.79
CA ALA A 85 12.09 4.16 -15.81
C ALA A 85 10.88 4.51 -16.70
N GLU A 86 9.88 3.62 -16.80
CA GLU A 86 8.68 3.82 -17.62
C GLU A 86 7.53 4.47 -16.83
N ILE A 87 7.75 4.84 -15.56
CA ILE A 87 6.72 5.47 -14.72
C ILE A 87 6.70 6.97 -15.04
N PRO A 88 5.60 7.51 -15.57
CA PRO A 88 5.56 8.92 -15.94
C PRO A 88 5.28 9.82 -14.74
N VAL A 89 4.55 9.34 -13.73
CA VAL A 89 4.14 10.17 -12.58
C VAL A 89 4.20 9.40 -11.26
N LEU A 90 4.89 9.99 -10.28
CA LEU A 90 4.84 9.61 -8.87
C LEU A 90 4.00 10.63 -8.12
N LEU A 91 2.94 10.18 -7.46
CA LEU A 91 2.07 11.04 -6.67
C LEU A 91 2.16 10.64 -5.19
N ILE A 92 2.63 11.55 -4.36
CA ILE A 92 2.82 11.36 -2.92
C ILE A 92 1.73 12.13 -2.18
N THR A 93 0.89 11.41 -1.43
CA THR A 93 -0.30 11.97 -0.77
C THR A 93 -0.41 11.50 0.68
N VAL A 94 -1.39 12.03 1.41
CA VAL A 94 -1.69 11.54 2.76
C VAL A 94 -2.31 10.15 2.68
N TYR A 95 -1.74 9.18 3.38
CA TYR A 95 -2.30 7.85 3.48
C TYR A 95 -3.52 7.84 4.40
N ASP A 96 -4.69 7.66 3.79
CA ASP A 96 -5.95 7.48 4.48
C ASP A 96 -6.42 6.02 4.37
N ALA A 97 -6.17 5.25 5.43
CA ALA A 97 -6.92 4.02 5.63
C ALA A 97 -8.11 4.30 6.52
N TYR A 98 -9.30 4.27 5.92
CA TYR A 98 -10.52 4.05 6.68
C TYR A 98 -10.45 2.64 7.28
N LYS A 99 -10.04 2.52 8.54
CA LYS A 99 -10.22 1.28 9.29
C LYS A 99 -11.68 1.24 9.70
N GLN A 100 -12.45 0.27 9.18
CA GLN A 100 -13.80 0.00 9.67
C GLN A 100 -13.78 0.03 11.22
N TRP A 101 -14.67 0.85 11.81
CA TRP A 101 -14.83 1.04 13.26
C TRP A 101 -13.75 1.82 14.04
N LYS A 102 -12.63 2.23 13.42
CA LYS A 102 -11.56 2.99 14.13
C LYS A 102 -11.36 4.43 13.64
N GLY A 103 -12.16 4.87 12.67
CA GLY A 103 -12.09 6.21 12.11
C GLY A 103 -10.79 6.50 11.35
N PHE A 104 -10.66 7.75 10.93
CA PHE A 104 -9.53 8.28 10.18
C PHE A 104 -8.32 8.51 11.10
N LYS A 105 -7.19 7.85 10.85
CA LYS A 105 -5.91 8.13 11.55
C LYS A 105 -4.78 8.30 10.54
N PRO A 106 -4.61 9.51 9.97
CA PRO A 106 -3.55 9.82 9.02
C PRO A 106 -2.22 10.13 9.72
N VAL A 107 -2.18 10.11 11.06
CA VAL A 107 -1.02 10.45 11.88
C VAL A 107 -0.64 9.28 12.77
N TYR A 108 0.64 8.95 12.83
CA TYR A 108 1.21 8.06 13.84
C TYR A 108 2.10 8.84 14.79
N THR A 109 2.19 8.37 16.02
CA THR A 109 3.14 8.88 17.00
C THR A 109 4.43 8.08 16.86
N THR A 110 5.54 8.76 16.61
CA THR A 110 6.87 8.15 16.61
C THR A 110 7.25 7.70 18.02
N VAL A 111 8.31 6.89 18.14
CA VAL A 111 8.87 6.48 19.44
C VAL A 111 9.27 7.70 20.28
N ASN A 112 9.63 8.80 19.61
CA ASN A 112 10.02 10.07 20.23
C ASN A 112 8.83 10.97 20.58
N GLY A 113 7.59 10.51 20.43
CA GLY A 113 6.38 11.27 20.74
C GLY A 113 5.92 12.23 19.63
N GLU A 114 6.69 12.39 18.54
CA GLU A 114 6.31 13.26 17.43
C GLU A 114 5.16 12.68 16.63
N ARG A 115 4.17 13.52 16.32
CA ARG A 115 3.05 13.17 15.44
C ARG A 115 3.46 13.39 13.99
N LYS A 116 3.57 12.32 13.20
CA LYS A 116 3.90 12.39 11.76
C LYS A 116 2.77 11.87 10.90
N ILE A 117 2.56 12.54 9.76
CA ILE A 117 1.62 12.11 8.74
C ILE A 117 2.13 10.78 8.15
N VAL A 118 1.23 9.84 7.85
CA VAL A 118 1.57 8.62 7.12
C VAL A 118 1.53 8.94 5.62
N PRO A 119 2.65 8.89 4.90
CA PRO A 119 2.66 9.16 3.46
C PRO A 119 2.26 7.93 2.63
N ALA A 120 1.55 8.17 1.53
CA ALA A 120 1.24 7.20 0.49
C ALA A 120 2.02 7.54 -0.79
N LEU A 121 2.34 6.53 -1.57
CA LEU A 121 2.92 6.65 -2.91
C LEU A 121 1.98 5.98 -3.92
N LEU A 122 1.56 6.74 -4.93
CA LEU A 122 0.77 6.26 -6.05
C LEU A 122 1.61 6.34 -7.32
N LEU A 123 1.60 5.25 -8.09
CA LEU A 123 2.23 5.15 -9.41
C LEU A 123 1.15 5.40 -10.45
N LEU A 124 1.28 6.47 -11.22
CA LEU A 124 0.28 6.90 -12.20
C LEU A 124 0.86 6.89 -13.61
N GLY A 125 0.03 6.52 -14.59
CA GLY A 125 0.31 6.69 -16.01
C GLY A 125 0.20 8.15 -16.50
N GLY A 126 -0.28 9.05 -15.65
CA GLY A 126 -0.47 10.47 -15.95
C GLY A 126 -1.42 11.11 -14.94
N VAL A 127 -1.32 12.42 -14.77
CA VAL A 127 -2.22 13.22 -13.92
C VAL A 127 -2.53 14.54 -14.62
N LYS A 128 -3.77 15.02 -14.50
CA LYS A 128 -4.12 16.36 -14.94
C LYS A 128 -3.78 17.32 -13.80
N GLU A 129 -2.92 18.29 -14.06
CA GLU A 129 -2.42 19.18 -13.00
C GLU A 129 -3.55 19.94 -12.29
N ARG A 130 -4.63 20.28 -12.99
CA ARG A 130 -5.84 20.89 -12.41
C ARG A 130 -6.57 20.02 -11.37
N ASP A 131 -6.41 18.69 -11.44
CA ASP A 131 -7.10 17.75 -10.55
C ASP A 131 -6.22 17.40 -9.33
N LEU A 132 -4.97 17.88 -9.26
CA LEU A 132 -4.05 17.63 -8.14
C LEU A 132 -4.58 18.19 -6.83
N GLU A 133 -5.31 19.30 -6.87
CA GLU A 133 -5.92 19.91 -5.69
C GLU A 133 -6.92 18.99 -4.99
N LEU A 134 -7.53 18.07 -5.76
CA LEU A 134 -8.45 17.04 -5.27
C LEU A 134 -7.71 15.78 -4.79
N CYS A 135 -6.41 15.66 -5.04
CA CYS A 135 -5.61 14.47 -4.74
C CYS A 135 -4.86 14.57 -3.40
N ASP A 136 -5.44 15.25 -2.40
CA ASP A 136 -4.83 15.45 -1.09
C ASP A 136 -4.62 14.15 -0.29
N THR A 137 -5.54 13.20 -0.43
CA THR A 137 -5.46 11.87 0.19
C THR A 137 -5.32 10.75 -0.83
N ARG A 138 -4.83 9.59 -0.40
CA ARG A 138 -4.72 8.39 -1.23
C ARG A 138 -6.09 7.96 -1.79
N CYS A 139 -7.16 7.98 -1.01
CA CYS A 139 -8.49 7.62 -1.51
C CYS A 139 -8.98 8.61 -2.57
N ASN A 140 -8.83 9.92 -2.34
CA ASN A 140 -9.26 10.91 -3.31
C ASN A 140 -8.44 10.82 -4.60
N ALA A 141 -7.11 10.71 -4.47
CA ALA A 141 -6.22 10.50 -5.61
C ALA A 141 -6.57 9.24 -6.40
N LYS A 142 -6.95 8.15 -5.72
CA LYS A 142 -7.42 6.91 -6.36
C LYS A 142 -8.73 7.09 -7.13
N ILE A 143 -9.63 7.94 -6.64
CA ILE A 143 -10.89 8.26 -7.32
C ILE A 143 -10.60 9.14 -8.54
N CYS A 144 -9.86 10.23 -8.36
CA CYS A 144 -9.52 11.19 -9.42
C CYS A 144 -8.67 10.57 -10.54
N CYS A 145 -7.71 9.72 -10.19
CA CYS A 145 -6.74 9.12 -11.12
C CYS A 145 -7.03 7.63 -11.38
N LYS A 146 -8.26 7.16 -11.21
CA LYS A 146 -8.62 5.73 -11.27
C LYS A 146 -8.12 5.03 -12.54
N GLU A 147 -8.26 5.69 -13.69
CA GLU A 147 -7.90 5.13 -15.00
C GLU A 147 -6.39 5.09 -15.25
N THR A 148 -5.65 6.02 -14.66
CA THR A 148 -4.19 6.09 -14.80
C THR A 148 -3.47 5.38 -13.66
N LEU A 149 -4.17 4.96 -12.60
CA LEU A 149 -3.58 4.28 -11.44
C LEU A 149 -2.99 2.92 -11.81
N LYS A 150 -1.67 2.79 -11.67
CA LYS A 150 -0.92 1.55 -11.92
C LYS A 150 -0.69 0.77 -10.63
N GLY A 151 -0.39 1.47 -9.54
CA GLY A 151 -0.18 0.89 -8.22
C GLY A 151 -0.29 1.92 -7.10
N GLU A 152 -0.56 1.45 -5.88
CA GLU A 152 -0.61 2.26 -4.68
C GLU A 152 0.09 1.54 -3.52
N MET A 153 0.76 2.32 -2.66
CA MET A 153 1.48 1.79 -1.51
C MET A 153 1.69 2.85 -0.43
N PHE A 154 2.14 2.42 0.74
CA PHE A 154 2.76 3.33 1.70
C PHE A 154 4.08 3.84 1.14
N LEU A 155 4.40 5.11 1.35
CA LEU A 155 5.70 5.63 0.97
C LEU A 155 6.76 5.06 1.92
N ASN A 156 7.74 4.36 1.33
CA ASN A 156 9.00 4.04 1.98
C ASN A 156 10.12 4.80 1.24
N PHE A 157 10.87 5.63 1.98
CA PHE A 157 11.94 6.44 1.39
C PHE A 157 13.05 5.61 0.72
N ARG A 158 13.40 4.44 1.24
CA ARG A 158 14.36 3.53 0.58
C ARG A 158 13.83 2.98 -0.73
N PHE A 159 12.52 2.75 -0.81
CA PHE A 159 11.87 2.29 -2.03
C PHE A 159 11.80 3.43 -3.06
N LEU A 160 11.49 4.64 -2.62
CA LEU A 160 11.51 5.83 -3.48
C LEU A 160 12.93 6.08 -4.02
N GLU A 161 13.95 6.00 -3.18
CA GLU A 161 15.37 6.09 -3.57
C GLU A 161 15.73 5.07 -4.66
N GLN A 162 15.26 3.83 -4.51
CA GLN A 162 15.49 2.79 -5.51
C GLN A 162 14.83 3.07 -6.85
N ILE A 163 13.64 3.70 -6.87
CA ILE A 163 12.97 4.13 -8.10
C ILE A 163 13.77 5.25 -8.77
N LEU A 164 14.16 6.27 -8.00
CA LEU A 164 14.91 7.42 -8.51
C LEU A 164 16.25 6.97 -9.12
N ASN A 165 16.99 6.13 -8.40
CA ASN A 165 18.26 5.57 -8.87
C ASN A 165 18.13 4.58 -10.04
N ALA A 166 16.91 4.18 -10.42
CA ALA A 166 16.64 3.31 -11.56
C ALA A 166 16.60 4.05 -12.91
N GLY A 167 16.84 5.37 -12.92
CA GLY A 167 16.67 6.22 -14.10
C GLY A 167 15.22 6.69 -14.28
N PHE A 168 14.53 6.98 -13.18
CA PHE A 168 13.22 7.62 -13.24
C PHE A 168 13.34 9.01 -13.88
N ALA A 169 12.52 9.28 -14.90
CA ALA A 169 12.50 10.54 -15.66
C ALA A 169 11.11 11.21 -15.65
N GLY A 170 10.19 10.72 -14.81
CA GLY A 170 8.84 11.25 -14.71
C GLY A 170 8.73 12.47 -13.80
N LYS A 171 7.50 12.94 -13.60
CA LYS A 171 7.19 14.02 -12.65
C LYS A 171 6.86 13.47 -11.26
N ILE A 172 7.30 14.18 -10.22
CA ILE A 172 6.99 13.86 -8.82
C ILE A 172 6.05 14.92 -8.28
N TYR A 173 4.87 14.54 -7.84
CA TYR A 173 3.92 15.45 -7.18
C TYR A 173 3.86 15.11 -5.70
N ILE A 174 4.12 16.08 -4.84
CA ILE A 174 4.13 15.88 -3.39
C ILE A 174 3.09 16.79 -2.74
N ASN A 175 2.19 16.20 -1.97
CA ASN A 175 1.25 16.96 -1.17
C ASN A 175 2.00 17.77 -0.10
N GLU A 176 1.77 19.08 -0.02
CA GLU A 176 2.50 20.02 0.84
C GLU A 176 2.56 19.59 2.32
N PRO A 177 1.44 19.24 2.99
CA PRO A 177 1.47 18.68 4.35
C PRO A 177 2.45 17.51 4.53
N VAL A 178 2.54 16.61 3.54
CA VAL A 178 3.47 15.47 3.57
C VAL A 178 4.90 15.95 3.38
N TYR A 179 5.14 16.86 2.43
CA TYR A 179 6.46 17.45 2.19
C TYR A 179 7.00 18.09 3.47
N LEU A 180 6.22 18.96 4.13
CA LEU A 180 6.61 19.64 5.37
C LEU A 180 6.89 18.67 6.53
N SER A 181 6.12 17.57 6.62
CA SER A 181 6.33 16.55 7.67
C SER A 181 7.64 15.75 7.50
N TYR A 182 8.18 15.70 6.28
CA TYR A 182 9.35 14.91 5.92
C TYR A 182 10.38 15.70 5.10
N GLN A 183 10.44 17.02 5.31
CA GLN A 183 11.20 17.92 4.44
C GLN A 183 12.67 17.50 4.37
N ALA A 184 13.30 17.27 5.52
CA ALA A 184 14.68 16.82 5.59
C ALA A 184 14.94 15.51 4.82
N GLN A 185 13.99 14.58 4.81
CA GLN A 185 14.11 13.32 4.08
C GLN A 185 13.96 13.52 2.57
N PHE A 186 13.03 14.37 2.14
CA PHE A 186 12.86 14.69 0.71
C PHE A 186 14.04 15.48 0.17
N ASP A 187 14.53 16.47 0.91
CA ASP A 187 15.63 17.33 0.48
C ASP A 187 16.95 16.56 0.39
N ALA A 188 17.15 15.56 1.25
CA ALA A 188 18.29 14.65 1.17
C ALA A 188 18.17 13.63 0.03
N LEU A 189 16.95 13.27 -0.36
CA LEU A 189 16.68 12.21 -1.32
C LEU A 189 16.63 12.72 -2.77
N LEU A 190 16.06 13.90 -2.99
CA LEU A 190 15.89 14.47 -4.31
C LEU A 190 17.20 15.14 -4.77
N SER A 191 17.83 14.56 -5.80
CA SER A 191 18.90 15.24 -6.54
C SER A 191 18.38 16.52 -7.21
N GLU A 192 19.27 17.43 -7.59
CA GLU A 192 18.89 18.68 -8.28
C GLU A 192 18.02 18.43 -9.52
N GLU A 193 18.37 17.43 -10.35
CA GLU A 193 17.57 17.01 -11.52
C GLU A 193 16.16 16.54 -11.16
N ASN A 194 16.01 15.86 -10.02
CA ASN A 194 14.69 15.41 -9.55
C ASN A 194 13.90 16.54 -8.89
N LYS A 195 14.57 17.55 -8.31
CA LYS A 195 13.91 18.73 -7.75
C LYS A 195 13.21 19.54 -8.84
N ASP A 196 13.84 19.70 -10.00
CA ASP A 196 13.24 20.39 -11.15
C ASP A 196 11.97 19.69 -11.66
N ASN A 197 11.92 18.36 -11.53
CA ASN A 197 10.77 17.54 -11.88
C ASN A 197 9.77 17.32 -10.72
N THR A 198 10.01 17.96 -9.57
CA THR A 198 9.17 17.84 -8.38
C THR A 198 8.28 19.06 -8.23
N VAL A 199 6.97 18.82 -8.10
CA VAL A 199 5.95 19.83 -7.84
C VAL A 199 5.32 19.56 -6.49
N VAL A 200 5.50 20.49 -5.56
CA VAL A 200 4.78 20.47 -4.29
C VAL A 200 3.42 21.15 -4.51
N PHE A 201 2.34 20.43 -4.25
CA PHE A 201 0.97 20.94 -4.45
C PHE A 201 0.22 21.03 -3.13
N ARG A 202 -0.69 22.01 -3.05
CA ARG A 202 -1.61 22.18 -1.94
C ARG A 202 -3.03 22.18 -2.48
N ARG A 203 -3.95 21.67 -1.67
CA ARG A 203 -5.38 21.85 -1.91
C ARG A 203 -5.77 23.32 -1.70
N THR A 204 -6.13 24.01 -2.76
CA THR A 204 -6.69 25.37 -2.76
C THR A 204 -8.21 25.29 -2.59
N GLY A 205 -8.67 24.92 -1.39
CA GLY A 205 -10.11 24.84 -1.13
C GLY A 205 -10.46 23.83 -0.04
N GLY A 206 -10.34 24.28 1.21
CA GLY A 206 -10.73 23.55 2.41
C GLY A 206 -10.25 24.34 3.60
N ASN A 207 -11.19 24.98 4.31
CA ASN A 207 -10.97 25.91 5.42
C ASN A 207 -9.62 25.77 6.14
N ALA A 208 -8.85 26.85 6.09
CA ALA A 208 -8.08 27.27 7.24
C ALA A 208 -9.03 27.28 8.46
N GLY A 209 -8.79 26.38 9.41
CA GLY A 209 -9.53 26.33 10.66
C GLY A 209 -10.31 25.04 10.86
N GLN A 210 -9.71 24.11 11.59
CA GLN A 210 -10.25 23.71 12.89
C GLN A 210 -9.05 23.42 13.80
N LYS A 211 -9.10 24.08 14.97
CA LYS A 211 -8.07 24.24 15.99
C LYS A 211 -7.54 22.92 16.55
#